data_AF-A0A0E0IHZ0-F1
#
_entry.id   AF-A0A0E0IHZ0-F1
#
_cell.length_a   1.000
_cell.length_b   1.000
_cell.length_c   1.000
_cell.angle_alpha   90.00
_cell.angle_beta   90.00
_cell.angle_gamma   90.00
#
_symmetry.space_group_name_H-M   'P 1'
#
loop_
_entity.id
_entity.type
_entity.pdbx_description
1 polymer ?
#
loop_
_entity_poly.entity_id
_entity_poly.type
_entity_poly.pdbx_seq_one_letter_code
_entity_poly.pdbx_strand_id
1 'polypeptide(L)'
;MVQLTKMREEFWDTAPHYGGRKEIWDALRVAAESEVSLAQAIVESAAIIVSNTDLTLCYDERGAKYELPKYVLSEPTNLIQDS
;
A
#
# COMPACT_ATOMS: atom_id res chain seq x y z
N MET A 1 12.38 -14.42 -8.34
CA MET A 1 11.19 -14.08 -7.54
C MET A 1 11.48 -13.72 -6.07
N VAL A 2 12.64 -14.01 -5.47
CA VAL A 2 12.90 -13.79 -4.02
C VAL A 2 13.20 -12.33 -3.63
N GLN A 3 13.65 -11.49 -4.56
CA GLN A 3 14.13 -10.13 -4.23
C GLN A 3 13.00 -9.15 -3.91
N LEU A 4 11.88 -9.20 -4.65
CA LEU A 4 10.76 -8.26 -4.47
C LEU A 4 10.04 -8.46 -3.13
N THR A 5 9.77 -9.71 -2.73
CA THR A 5 9.15 -10.02 -1.44
C THR A 5 10.01 -9.49 -0.29
N LYS A 6 11.33 -9.67 -0.36
CA LYS A 6 12.23 -9.20 0.68
C LYS A 6 12.24 -7.67 0.80
N MET A 7 12.30 -6.96 -0.33
CA MET A 7 12.20 -5.49 -0.35
C MET A 7 10.85 -4.98 0.18
N ARG A 8 9.75 -5.71 -0.09
CA ARG A 8 8.43 -5.39 0.47
C ARG A 8 8.42 -5.54 1.99
N GLU A 9 8.95 -6.64 2.50
CA GLU A 9 9.03 -6.87 3.95
C GLU A 9 9.86 -5.81 4.66
N GLU A 10 11.02 -5.43 4.10
CA GLU A 10 11.86 -4.35 4.63
C GLU A 10 11.14 -2.99 4.62
N PHE A 11 10.35 -2.70 3.57
CA PHE A 11 9.52 -1.51 3.54
C PHE A 11 8.44 -1.54 4.63
N TRP A 12 7.71 -2.65 4.77
CA TRP A 12 6.64 -2.75 5.76
C TRP A 12 7.12 -2.74 7.21
N ASP A 13 8.34 -3.22 7.47
CA ASP A 13 8.98 -3.14 8.79
C ASP A 13 9.32 -1.69 9.16
N THR A 14 9.74 -0.89 8.17
CA THR A 14 10.11 0.52 8.36
C THR A 14 8.95 1.49 8.19
N ALA A 15 7.87 1.11 7.50
CA ALA A 15 6.66 1.90 7.24
C ALA A 15 6.10 2.65 8.48
N PRO A 16 5.88 2.01 9.65
CA PRO A 16 5.37 2.71 10.82
C PRO A 16 6.31 3.79 11.38
N HIS A 17 7.59 3.80 11.00
CA HIS A 17 8.54 4.84 11.39
C HIS A 17 8.43 6.13 10.57
N TYR A 18 7.78 6.10 9.40
CA TYR A 18 7.55 7.29 8.55
C TYR A 18 6.44 8.21 9.10
N GLY A 19 5.78 7.81 10.18
CA GLY A 19 4.73 8.58 10.84
C GLY A 19 3.32 8.04 10.54
N GLY A 20 2.33 8.66 11.20
CA GLY A 20 0.93 8.21 11.13
C GLY A 20 0.60 7.08 12.11
N ARG A 21 -0.61 6.55 12.01
CA ARG A 21 -1.11 5.43 12.81
C ARG A 21 -0.69 4.08 12.22
N LYS A 22 -0.21 3.17 13.07
CA LYS A 22 0.12 1.78 12.68
C LYS A 22 -1.11 1.06 12.09
N GLU A 23 -2.30 1.34 12.60
CA GLU A 23 -3.56 0.76 12.10
C GLU A 23 -3.80 1.07 10.62
N ILE A 24 -3.48 2.30 10.20
CA ILE A 24 -3.60 2.73 8.81
C ILE A 24 -2.54 2.04 7.94
N TRP A 25 -1.30 1.92 8.44
CA TRP A 25 -0.26 1.15 7.75
C TRP A 25 -0.63 -0.31 7.59
N ASP A 26 -1.25 -0.93 8.59
CA ASP A 26 -1.72 -2.32 8.53
C ASP A 26 -2.85 -2.46 7.50
N ALA A 27 -3.85 -1.57 7.52
CA ALA A 27 -4.93 -1.54 6.54
C ALA A 27 -4.39 -1.35 5.10
N LEU A 28 -3.44 -0.42 4.91
CA LEU A 28 -2.79 -0.18 3.63
C LEU A 28 -2.00 -1.40 3.14
N ARG A 29 -1.37 -2.15 4.05
CA ARG A 29 -0.68 -3.39 3.73
C ARG A 29 -1.65 -4.45 3.23
N VAL A 30 -2.73 -4.69 3.97
CA VAL A 30 -3.76 -5.64 3.56
C VAL A 30 -4.38 -5.21 2.23
N ALA A 31 -4.64 -3.91 2.04
CA ALA A 31 -5.17 -3.37 0.80
C ALA A 31 -4.19 -3.54 -0.37
N ALA A 32 -2.88 -3.32 -0.14
CA ALA A 32 -1.84 -3.49 -1.15
C ALA A 32 -1.62 -4.96 -1.57
N GLU A 33 -1.84 -5.91 -0.65
CA GLU A 33 -1.76 -7.36 -0.92
C GLU A 33 -3.09 -7.93 -1.46
N SER A 34 -4.17 -7.14 -1.44
CA SER A 34 -5.51 -7.53 -1.89
C SER A 34 -5.82 -7.08 -3.31
N GLU A 35 -6.90 -7.63 -3.89
CA GLU A 35 -7.43 -7.15 -5.17
C GLU A 35 -8.09 -5.77 -5.01
N VAL A 36 -8.19 -5.01 -6.12
CA VAL A 36 -8.69 -3.63 -6.15
C VAL A 36 -10.02 -3.45 -5.39
N SER A 37 -10.97 -4.36 -5.57
CA SER A 37 -12.28 -4.30 -4.91
C SER A 37 -12.18 -4.44 -3.38
N LEU A 38 -11.33 -5.35 -2.90
CA LEU A 38 -11.13 -5.55 -1.47
C LEU A 38 -10.28 -4.42 -0.88
N ALA A 39 -9.27 -3.97 -1.61
CA ALA A 39 -8.46 -2.82 -1.27
C ALA A 39 -9.33 -1.58 -1.02
N GLN A 40 -10.27 -1.28 -1.93
CA GLN A 40 -11.23 -0.18 -1.77
C GLN A 40 -12.09 -0.32 -0.50
N ALA A 41 -12.61 -1.51 -0.23
CA ALA A 41 -13.39 -1.75 0.98
C ALA A 41 -12.56 -1.53 2.26
N ILE A 42 -11.27 -1.90 2.25
CA ILE A 42 -10.37 -1.70 3.38
C ILE A 42 -10.06 -0.22 3.59
N VAL A 43 -9.71 0.54 2.54
CA VAL A 43 -9.44 1.98 2.70
C VAL A 43 -10.69 2.75 3.14
N GLU A 44 -11.86 2.40 2.63
CA GLU A 44 -13.13 3.01 3.06
C GLU A 44 -13.44 2.69 4.53
N SER A 45 -13.23 1.43 4.94
CA SER A 45 -13.41 0.98 6.34
C SER A 45 -12.44 1.68 7.31
N ALA A 46 -11.22 1.94 6.88
CA ALA A 46 -10.19 2.61 7.66
C ALA A 46 -10.24 4.14 7.58
N ALA A 47 -11.25 4.73 6.94
CA ALA A 47 -11.38 6.17 6.70
C ALA A 47 -10.15 6.79 5.99
N ILE A 48 -9.54 6.02 5.10
CA ILE A 48 -8.38 6.42 4.31
C ILE A 48 -8.85 7.06 3.00
N ILE A 49 -8.38 8.27 2.75
CA ILE A 49 -8.63 9.05 1.55
C ILE A 49 -7.53 8.74 0.53
N VAL A 50 -7.86 7.98 -0.52
CA VAL A 50 -6.92 7.70 -1.61
C VAL A 50 -6.89 8.91 -2.55
N SER A 51 -5.72 9.54 -2.69
CA SER A 51 -5.58 10.75 -3.50
C SER A 51 -5.20 10.48 -4.95
N ASN A 52 -4.59 9.34 -5.22
CA ASN A 52 -4.21 8.95 -6.57
C ASN A 52 -5.10 7.79 -7.04
N THR A 53 -5.16 7.51 -8.34
CA THR A 53 -5.96 6.37 -8.85
C THR A 53 -5.44 5.02 -8.33
N ASP A 54 -4.18 5.01 -7.92
CA ASP A 54 -3.49 3.89 -7.27
C ASP A 54 -3.24 4.21 -5.78
N LEU A 55 -3.16 3.18 -4.92
CA LEU A 55 -2.82 3.31 -3.49
C LEU A 55 -1.44 3.94 -3.19
N THR A 56 -0.73 4.42 -4.21
CA THR A 56 0.55 5.12 -4.10
C THR A 56 0.54 6.32 -3.16
N LEU A 57 -0.59 7.02 -3.04
CA LEU A 57 -0.73 8.20 -2.18
C LEU A 57 -2.08 8.18 -1.47
N CYS A 58 -2.03 8.01 -0.15
CA CYS A 58 -3.18 7.93 0.72
C CYS A 58 -3.07 8.92 1.88
N TYR A 59 -4.21 9.37 2.39
CA TYR A 59 -4.31 10.29 3.50
C TYR A 59 -5.26 9.73 4.55
N ASP A 60 -4.95 9.92 5.83
CA ASP A 60 -5.88 9.64 6.92
C ASP A 60 -6.81 10.84 7.15
N GLU A 61 -7.95 10.64 7.82
CA GLU A 61 -8.89 11.68 8.24
C GLU A 61 -8.21 12.86 8.99
N ARG A 62 -7.06 12.61 9.62
CA ARG A 62 -6.26 13.62 10.35
C ARG A 62 -5.27 14.38 9.48
N GLY A 63 -5.21 14.08 8.18
CA GLY A 63 -4.27 14.68 7.23
C GLY A 63 -2.86 14.07 7.26
N ALA A 64 -2.67 12.91 7.90
CA ALA A 64 -1.40 12.18 7.81
C ALA A 64 -1.23 11.61 6.40
N LYS A 65 -0.06 11.84 5.79
CA LYS A 65 0.27 11.37 4.44
C LYS A 65 0.93 9.99 4.50
N TYR A 66 0.46 9.09 3.66
CA TYR A 66 0.99 7.75 3.45
C TYR A 66 1.36 7.57 2.00
N GLU A 67 2.63 7.30 1.74
CA GLU A 67 3.15 7.12 0.39
C GLU A 67 3.63 5.68 0.23
N LEU A 68 3.03 4.96 -0.71
CA LEU A 68 3.36 3.57 -1.00
C LEU A 68 4.06 3.50 -2.36
N PRO A 69 5.30 3.00 -2.41
CA PRO A 69 5.97 2.82 -3.68
C PRO A 69 5.30 1.71 -4.51
N LYS A 70 5.32 1.85 -5.83
CA LYS A 70 4.65 0.90 -6.75
C LYS A 70 5.11 -0.56 -6.60
N TYR A 71 6.33 -0.80 -6.11
CA TYR A 71 6.83 -2.14 -5.90
C TYR A 71 6.20 -2.85 -4.69
N VAL A 72 5.61 -2.11 -3.73
CA VAL A 72 4.87 -2.71 -2.60
C VAL A 72 3.39 -2.92 -2.89
N LEU A 73 2.86 -2.21 -3.87
CA LEU A 73 1.53 -2.49 -4.39
C LEU A 73 1.55 -3.84 -5.10
N SER A 74 0.42 -4.56 -5.06
CA SER A 74 0.23 -5.86 -5.68
C SER A 74 0.83 -5.90 -7.08
N GLU A 75 1.39 -7.05 -7.46
CA GLU A 75 2.23 -7.18 -8.65
C GLU A 75 1.61 -6.43 -9.82
N PRO A 76 2.39 -5.59 -10.54
CA PRO A 76 1.90 -5.10 -11.81
C PRO A 76 1.56 -6.35 -12.62
N THR A 77 0.27 -6.58 -12.86
CA THR A 77 -0.22 -7.54 -13.86
C THR A 77 0.32 -7.23 -15.26
N ASN A 78 1.10 -6.14 -15.38
CA ASN A 78 1.81 -5.69 -16.55
C ASN A 78 3.34 -5.92 -16.53
N LEU A 79 3.90 -6.75 -15.65
CA LEU A 79 5.20 -7.38 -15.93
C LEU A 79 4.98 -8.53 -16.91
N ILE A 80 4.54 -8.17 -18.12
CA ILE A 80 4.82 -8.96 -19.31
C ILE A 80 6.34 -8.89 -19.44
N GLN A 81 7.03 -9.91 -18.95
CA GLN A 81 8.41 -10.14 -19.30
C GLN A 81 8.39 -10.56 -20.78
N ASP A 82 8.41 -9.58 -21.67
CA ASP A 82 8.79 -9.82 -23.06
C ASP A 82 10.26 -10.23 -23.08
N SER A 83 10.50 -11.35 -23.76
CA SER A 83 11.77 -12.03 -24.07
C SER A 83 12.35 -12.98 -23.03
#